data_AF-A0A1Y2F9Z0-F1
#
_entry.id   AF-A0A1Y2F9Z0-F1
#
_cell.length_a   1.000
_cell.length_b   1.000
_cell.length_c   1.000
_cell.angle_alpha   90.00
_cell.angle_beta   90.00
_cell.angle_gamma   90.00
#
_symmetry.space_group_name_H-M   'P 1'
#
loop_
_entity.id
_entity.type
_entity.pdbx_description
1 polymer ?
#
loop_
_entity_poly.entity_id
_entity_poly.type
_entity_poly.pdbx_seq_one_letter_code
_entity_poly.pdbx_strand_id
1 'polypeptide(L)'
;VQFTTKQLQKQSRKAAKDEVAEKAKLKKALQQGNTEGAKIYASNAIRKKNESLNLLRLSSRIDAVSSRVETAVTMRQVTGSMTAVVKNMDRAMADMNLERISIVMDKFESQFEDLDVQTGYLEGTLSADAATAAPTDQVELLMAQVADEAGLEVQHELGQTEMNKVPELSQPQVNEQQEDALAARLRALRPATTS
;
A
#
# COMPACT_ATOMS: atom_id res chain seq x y z
N VAL A 1 -0.39 -21.31 -1.56
CA VAL A 1 -0.75 -20.42 -0.42
C VAL A 1 -2.15 -19.84 -0.59
N GLN A 2 -2.49 -19.29 -1.78
CA GLN A 2 -3.85 -18.80 -2.07
C GLN A 2 -5.00 -19.79 -1.81
N PHE A 3 -4.80 -21.10 -2.08
CA PHE A 3 -5.81 -22.13 -1.76
C PHE A 3 -6.14 -22.18 -0.26
N THR A 4 -5.12 -22.06 0.59
CA THR A 4 -5.27 -22.02 2.05
C THR A 4 -6.01 -20.76 2.49
N THR A 5 -5.74 -19.60 1.89
CA THR A 5 -6.50 -18.35 2.13
C THR A 5 -7.99 -18.54 1.85
N LYS A 6 -8.33 -19.05 0.66
CA LYS A 6 -9.73 -19.29 0.27
C LYS A 6 -10.43 -20.27 1.21
N GLN A 7 -9.72 -21.31 1.65
CA GLN A 7 -10.24 -22.28 2.61
C GLN A 7 -10.51 -21.65 3.98
N LEU A 8 -9.60 -20.81 4.48
CA LEU A 8 -9.78 -20.08 5.75
C LEU A 8 -10.92 -19.07 5.67
N GLN A 9 -11.05 -18.34 4.56
CA GLN A 9 -12.19 -17.44 4.33
C GLN A 9 -13.53 -18.21 4.31
N LYS A 10 -13.56 -19.38 3.68
CA LYS A 10 -14.75 -20.26 3.68
C LYS A 10 -15.10 -20.74 5.09
N GLN A 11 -14.09 -21.13 5.88
CA GLN A 11 -14.29 -21.52 7.29
C GLN A 11 -14.76 -20.35 8.15
N SER A 12 -14.20 -19.16 7.98
CA SER A 12 -14.64 -17.92 8.66
C SER A 12 -16.10 -17.61 8.36
N ARG A 13 -16.51 -17.69 7.08
CA ARG A 13 -17.91 -17.50 6.65
C ARG A 13 -18.83 -18.58 7.22
N LYS A 14 -18.37 -19.83 7.33
CA LYS A 14 -19.13 -20.91 7.97
C LYS A 14 -19.34 -20.63 9.45
N ALA A 15 -18.29 -20.25 10.19
CA ALA A 15 -18.39 -19.88 11.60
C ALA A 15 -19.33 -18.70 11.84
N ALA A 16 -19.35 -17.70 10.93
CA ALA A 16 -20.32 -16.60 10.98
C ALA A 16 -21.77 -17.07 10.76
N LYS A 17 -22.01 -18.02 9.83
CA LYS A 17 -23.34 -18.61 9.65
C LYS A 17 -23.78 -19.39 10.88
N ASP A 18 -22.88 -20.17 11.49
CA ASP A 18 -23.15 -20.91 12.71
C ASP A 18 -23.46 -19.96 13.88
N GLU A 19 -22.77 -18.82 13.98
CA GLU A 19 -23.06 -17.76 14.96
C GLU A 19 -24.49 -17.21 14.83
N VAL A 20 -24.96 -16.94 13.60
CA VAL A 20 -26.34 -16.49 13.34
C VAL A 20 -27.35 -17.57 13.75
N ALA A 21 -27.05 -18.84 13.48
CA ALA A 21 -27.90 -19.96 13.88
C ALA A 21 -28.00 -20.09 15.41
N GLU A 22 -26.89 -19.95 16.14
CA GLU A 22 -26.88 -19.96 17.61
C GLU A 22 -27.61 -18.76 18.21
N LYS A 23 -27.50 -17.57 17.60
CA LYS A 23 -28.32 -16.39 17.97
C LYS A 23 -29.81 -16.63 17.77
N ALA A 24 -30.22 -17.34 16.71
CA ALA A 24 -31.62 -17.69 16.49
C ALA A 24 -32.13 -18.66 17.57
N LYS A 25 -31.32 -19.65 17.96
CA LYS A 25 -31.63 -20.57 19.07
C LYS A 25 -31.71 -19.84 20.42
N LEU A 26 -30.80 -18.89 20.67
CA LEU A 26 -30.83 -18.01 21.84
C LEU A 26 -32.17 -17.26 21.95
N LYS A 27 -32.62 -16.63 20.84
CA LYS A 27 -33.91 -15.93 20.81
C LYS A 27 -35.07 -16.85 21.17
N LYS A 28 -35.09 -18.08 20.64
CA LYS A 28 -36.12 -19.08 20.95
C LYS A 28 -36.07 -19.52 22.42
N ALA A 29 -34.87 -19.77 22.95
CA ALA A 29 -34.69 -20.19 24.34
C ALA A 29 -35.14 -19.10 25.33
N LEU A 30 -34.89 -17.83 25.02
CA LEU A 30 -35.39 -16.68 25.80
C LEU A 30 -36.92 -16.58 25.76
N GLN A 31 -37.54 -16.79 24.59
CA GLN A 31 -39.01 -16.79 24.47
C GLN A 31 -39.67 -17.93 25.26
N GLN A 32 -38.98 -19.06 25.40
CA GLN A 32 -39.44 -20.21 26.17
C GLN A 32 -39.15 -20.10 27.67
N GLY A 33 -38.54 -19.01 28.14
CA GLY A 33 -38.16 -18.83 29.54
C GLY A 33 -36.99 -19.71 30.01
N ASN A 34 -36.30 -20.40 29.11
CA ASN A 34 -35.16 -21.25 29.44
C ASN A 34 -33.87 -20.43 29.51
N THR A 35 -33.65 -19.81 30.68
CA THR A 35 -32.52 -18.93 30.94
C THR A 35 -31.17 -19.64 30.92
N GLU A 36 -31.11 -20.92 31.31
CA GLU A 36 -29.85 -21.70 31.28
C GLU A 36 -29.45 -22.09 29.85
N GLY A 37 -30.41 -22.57 29.05
CA GLY A 37 -30.18 -22.85 27.62
C GLY A 37 -29.79 -21.60 26.84
N ALA A 38 -30.42 -20.46 27.15
CA ALA A 38 -30.05 -19.17 26.59
C ALA A 38 -28.58 -18.80 26.87
N LYS A 39 -28.08 -18.97 28.11
CA LYS A 39 -26.67 -18.69 28.44
C LYS A 39 -25.70 -19.55 27.62
N ILE A 40 -26.01 -20.82 27.41
CA ILE A 40 -25.19 -21.74 26.60
C ILE A 40 -25.16 -21.29 25.13
N TYR A 41 -26.33 -21.00 24.54
CA TYR A 41 -26.41 -20.52 23.15
C TYR A 41 -25.73 -19.16 22.95
N ALA A 42 -25.81 -18.26 23.94
CA ALA A 42 -25.09 -16.99 23.91
C ALA A 42 -23.56 -17.18 23.94
N SER A 43 -23.05 -18.03 24.84
CA SER A 43 -21.62 -18.37 24.90
C SER A 43 -21.12 -18.99 23.59
N ASN A 44 -21.89 -19.91 23.02
CA ASN A 44 -21.56 -20.53 21.73
C ASN A 44 -21.53 -19.51 20.59
N ALA A 45 -22.48 -18.57 20.54
CA ALA A 45 -22.49 -17.50 19.55
C ALA A 45 -21.26 -16.60 19.67
N ILE A 46 -20.90 -16.17 20.89
CA ILE A 46 -19.69 -15.34 21.12
C ILE A 46 -18.44 -16.10 20.68
N ARG A 47 -18.32 -17.38 21.04
CA ARG A 47 -17.19 -18.23 20.63
C ARG A 47 -17.07 -18.30 19.11
N LYS A 48 -18.19 -18.55 18.41
CA LYS A 48 -18.23 -18.64 16.94
C LYS A 48 -17.92 -17.31 16.25
N LYS A 49 -18.36 -16.18 16.82
CA LYS A 49 -17.99 -14.84 16.37
C LYS A 49 -16.48 -14.61 16.46
N ASN A 50 -15.88 -14.93 17.60
CA ASN A 50 -14.44 -14.77 17.82
C ASN A 50 -13.62 -15.68 16.91
N GLU A 51 -14.06 -16.93 16.73
CA GLU A 51 -13.47 -17.89 15.78
C GLU A 51 -13.50 -17.34 14.35
N SER A 52 -14.64 -16.82 13.89
CA SER A 52 -14.79 -16.22 12.56
C SER A 52 -13.84 -15.04 12.34
N LEU A 53 -13.74 -14.12 13.31
CA LEU A 53 -12.84 -12.96 13.24
C LEU A 53 -11.37 -13.36 13.22
N ASN A 54 -10.98 -14.34 14.04
CA ASN A 54 -9.59 -14.81 14.08
C ASN A 54 -9.20 -15.51 12.78
N LEU A 55 -10.08 -16.34 12.21
CA LEU A 55 -9.87 -16.96 10.90
C LEU A 55 -9.79 -15.92 9.78
N LEU A 56 -10.62 -14.87 9.83
CA LEU A 56 -10.58 -13.79 8.85
C LEU A 56 -9.24 -13.04 8.92
N ARG A 57 -8.82 -12.62 10.12
CA ARG A 57 -7.51 -11.96 10.32
C ARG A 57 -6.35 -12.82 9.84
N LEU A 58 -6.37 -14.12 10.17
CA LEU A 58 -5.34 -15.05 9.71
C LEU A 58 -5.34 -15.16 8.18
N SER A 59 -6.52 -15.25 7.56
CA SER A 59 -6.64 -15.31 6.10
C SER A 59 -6.09 -14.05 5.43
N SER A 60 -6.40 -12.85 5.93
CA SER A 60 -5.86 -11.58 5.40
C SER A 60 -4.34 -11.52 5.52
N ARG A 61 -3.77 -11.95 6.65
CA ARG A 61 -2.31 -11.99 6.82
C ARG A 61 -1.64 -12.96 5.84
N ILE A 62 -2.22 -14.13 5.64
CA ILE A 62 -1.70 -15.13 4.70
C ILE A 62 -1.83 -14.63 3.25
N ASP A 63 -2.90 -13.91 2.93
CA ASP A 63 -3.10 -13.33 1.60
C ASP A 63 -2.05 -12.26 1.28
N ALA A 64 -1.79 -11.35 2.23
CA ALA A 64 -0.73 -10.35 2.09
C ALA A 64 0.66 -10.99 1.91
N VAL A 65 0.95 -12.06 2.65
CA VAL A 65 2.19 -12.83 2.47
C VAL A 65 2.21 -13.55 1.12
N SER A 66 1.08 -14.09 0.66
CA SER A 66 0.98 -14.75 -0.64
C SER A 66 1.24 -13.78 -1.78
N SER A 67 0.70 -12.56 -1.73
CA SER A 67 0.93 -11.51 -2.72
C SER A 67 2.42 -11.18 -2.82
N ARG A 68 3.09 -10.93 -1.68
CA ARG A 68 4.53 -10.69 -1.64
C ARG A 68 5.36 -11.85 -2.18
N VAL A 69 4.97 -13.09 -1.87
CA VAL A 69 5.64 -14.29 -2.40
C VAL A 69 5.44 -14.41 -3.91
N GLU A 70 4.26 -14.09 -4.42
CA GLU A 70 3.96 -14.11 -5.85
C GLU A 70 4.80 -13.07 -6.60
N THR A 71 4.88 -11.84 -6.10
CA THR A 71 5.81 -10.81 -6.62
C THR A 71 7.25 -11.31 -6.62
N ALA A 72 7.72 -11.91 -5.52
CA ALA A 72 9.08 -12.43 -5.42
C ALA A 72 9.36 -13.58 -6.41
N VAL A 73 8.37 -14.44 -6.67
CA VAL A 73 8.47 -15.52 -7.65
C VAL A 73 8.53 -14.95 -9.07
N THR A 74 7.68 -13.97 -9.41
CA THR A 74 7.70 -13.29 -10.71
C THR A 74 9.04 -12.61 -10.94
N MET A 75 9.54 -11.83 -9.97
CA MET A 75 10.85 -11.17 -10.05
C MET A 75 12.01 -12.17 -10.21
N ARG A 76 11.92 -13.32 -9.55
CA ARG A 76 12.91 -14.39 -9.72
C ARG A 76 12.86 -14.99 -11.13
N GLN A 77 11.67 -15.16 -11.70
CA GLN A 77 11.51 -15.65 -13.08
C GLN A 77 12.06 -14.66 -14.09
N VAL A 78 11.76 -13.36 -13.94
CA VAL A 78 12.29 -12.28 -14.78
C VAL A 78 13.83 -12.25 -14.71
N THR A 79 14.40 -12.28 -13.49
CA THR A 79 15.86 -12.35 -13.30
C THR A 79 16.48 -13.57 -13.99
N GLY A 80 15.82 -14.73 -13.91
CA GLY A 80 16.24 -15.95 -14.60
C GLY A 80 16.25 -15.81 -16.13
N SER A 81 15.19 -15.24 -16.70
CA SER A 81 15.08 -14.96 -18.13
C SER A 81 16.17 -13.98 -18.60
N MET A 82 16.39 -12.89 -17.86
CA MET A 82 17.42 -11.90 -18.16
C MET A 82 18.82 -12.51 -18.13
N THR A 83 19.11 -13.36 -17.14
CA THR A 83 20.39 -14.08 -17.03
C THR A 83 20.60 -15.00 -18.24
N ALA A 84 19.55 -15.67 -18.72
CA ALA A 84 19.62 -16.52 -19.89
C ALA A 84 19.87 -15.71 -21.18
N VAL A 85 19.23 -14.56 -21.34
CA VAL A 85 19.46 -13.66 -22.50
C VAL A 85 20.89 -13.13 -22.50
N VAL A 86 21.37 -12.61 -21.36
CA VAL A 86 22.76 -12.11 -21.24
C VAL A 86 23.76 -13.19 -21.61
N LYS A 87 23.58 -14.42 -21.10
CA LYS A 87 24.46 -15.55 -21.44
C LYS A 87 24.41 -15.94 -22.92
N ASN A 88 23.24 -15.82 -23.56
CA ASN A 88 23.10 -16.08 -24.99
C ASN A 88 23.75 -14.96 -25.82
N MET A 89 23.69 -13.72 -25.34
CA MET A 89 24.35 -12.56 -25.96
C MET A 89 25.87 -12.69 -25.89
N ASP A 90 26.42 -13.07 -24.73
CA ASP A 90 27.86 -13.32 -24.56
C ASP A 90 28.36 -14.39 -25.55
N ARG A 91 27.59 -15.47 -25.74
CA ARG A 91 27.92 -16.52 -26.71
C ARG A 91 27.81 -16.05 -28.16
N ALA A 92 26.78 -15.28 -28.50
CA ALA A 92 26.60 -14.73 -29.84
C ALA A 92 27.72 -13.73 -30.20
N MET A 93 28.15 -12.91 -29.23
CA MET A 93 29.30 -12.02 -29.39
C MET A 93 30.62 -12.78 -29.55
N ALA A 94 30.82 -13.87 -28.81
CA ALA A 94 32.03 -14.69 -28.93
C ALA A 94 32.16 -15.37 -30.31
N ASP A 95 31.03 -15.71 -30.95
CA ASP A 95 30.98 -16.35 -32.27
C ASP A 95 31.02 -15.32 -33.43
N MET A 96 31.03 -14.00 -33.14
CA MET A 96 30.93 -12.88 -34.11
C MET A 96 29.83 -13.05 -35.18
N ASN A 97 28.77 -13.78 -34.86
CA ASN A 97 27.70 -14.07 -35.81
C ASN A 97 26.62 -12.97 -35.73
N LEU A 98 26.65 -12.03 -36.69
CA LEU A 98 25.71 -10.91 -36.80
C LEU A 98 24.23 -11.33 -36.82
N GLU A 99 23.91 -12.46 -37.44
CA GLU A 99 22.53 -12.99 -37.50
C GLU A 99 22.07 -13.48 -36.12
N ARG A 100 22.94 -14.17 -35.38
CA ARG A 100 22.65 -14.55 -33.99
C ARG A 100 22.58 -13.34 -33.06
N ILE A 101 23.42 -12.33 -33.27
CA ILE A 101 23.37 -11.09 -32.48
C ILE A 101 22.02 -10.39 -32.71
N SER A 102 21.53 -10.31 -33.95
CA SER A 102 20.22 -9.74 -34.26
C SER A 102 19.08 -10.47 -33.53
N ILE A 103 19.06 -11.81 -33.59
CA ILE A 103 18.03 -12.62 -32.92
C ILE A 103 18.08 -12.45 -31.39
N VAL A 104 19.28 -12.32 -30.81
CA VAL A 104 19.42 -12.10 -29.37
C VAL A 104 18.99 -10.68 -28.97
N MET A 105 19.23 -9.68 -29.82
CA MET A 105 18.76 -8.30 -29.59
C MET A 105 17.24 -8.18 -29.67
N ASP A 106 16.60 -8.80 -30.67
CA ASP A 106 15.13 -8.83 -30.76
C ASP A 106 14.52 -9.50 -29.51
N LYS A 107 15.18 -10.55 -29.01
CA LYS A 107 14.75 -11.25 -27.79
C LYS A 107 15.04 -10.46 -26.51
N PHE A 108 16.08 -9.62 -26.51
CA PHE A 108 16.36 -8.69 -25.43
C PHE A 108 15.31 -7.58 -25.38
N GLU A 109 14.96 -7.00 -26.53
CA GLU A 109 13.94 -5.96 -26.65
C GLU A 109 12.57 -6.47 -26.19
N SER A 110 12.14 -7.65 -26.64
CA SER A 110 10.90 -8.29 -26.18
C SER A 110 10.92 -8.58 -24.67
N GLN A 111 12.02 -9.08 -24.11
CA GLN A 111 12.08 -9.34 -22.66
C GLN A 111 12.14 -8.06 -21.83
N PHE A 112 12.70 -6.99 -22.38
CA PHE A 112 12.77 -5.69 -21.71
C PHE A 112 11.40 -5.00 -21.74
N GLU A 113 10.67 -5.05 -22.86
CA GLU A 113 9.30 -4.55 -22.97
C GLU A 113 8.36 -5.32 -22.01
N ASP A 114 8.45 -6.64 -21.95
CA ASP A 114 7.70 -7.46 -20.99
C ASP A 114 8.00 -7.08 -19.54
N LEU A 115 9.26 -6.77 -19.23
CA LEU A 115 9.69 -6.34 -17.90
C LEU A 115 9.13 -4.95 -17.57
N ASP A 116 9.16 -4.02 -18.51
CA ASP A 116 8.64 -2.67 -18.33
C ASP A 116 7.12 -2.68 -18.10
N VAL A 117 6.38 -3.47 -18.89
CA VAL A 117 4.93 -3.68 -18.71
C VAL A 117 4.61 -4.36 -17.37
N GLN A 118 5.37 -5.40 -16.99
CA GLN A 118 5.18 -6.08 -15.70
C GLN A 118 5.52 -5.18 -14.51
N THR A 119 6.57 -4.38 -14.61
CA THR A 119 7.01 -3.46 -13.55
C THR A 119 6.00 -2.32 -13.42
N GLY A 120 5.51 -1.75 -14.52
CA GLY A 120 4.44 -0.76 -14.51
C GLY A 120 3.15 -1.30 -13.89
N TYR A 121 2.77 -2.55 -14.17
CA TYR A 121 1.61 -3.18 -13.53
C TYR A 121 1.84 -3.45 -12.03
N LEU A 122 3.05 -3.89 -11.65
CA LEU A 122 3.43 -4.10 -10.25
C LEU A 122 3.48 -2.80 -9.46
N GLU A 123 3.99 -1.72 -10.05
CA GLU A 123 4.03 -0.40 -9.42
C GLU A 123 2.63 0.19 -9.27
N GLY A 124 1.76 0.00 -10.27
CA GLY A 124 0.36 0.40 -10.18
C GLY A 124 -0.43 -0.37 -9.12
N THR A 125 -0.21 -1.69 -8.99
CA THR A 125 -0.86 -2.53 -7.99
C THR A 125 -0.29 -2.32 -6.59
N LEU A 126 1.03 -2.16 -6.46
CA LEU A 126 1.71 -1.86 -5.20
C LEU A 126 1.38 -0.45 -4.71
N SER A 127 1.23 0.53 -5.61
CA SER A 127 0.74 1.87 -5.25
C SER A 127 -0.70 1.83 -4.74
N ALA A 128 -1.56 1.01 -5.34
CA ALA A 128 -2.93 0.81 -4.86
C ALA A 128 -2.97 0.14 -3.47
N ASP A 129 -2.14 -0.88 -3.24
CA ASP A 129 -2.04 -1.55 -1.93
C ASP A 129 -1.38 -0.62 -0.87
N ALA A 130 -0.33 0.12 -1.23
CA ALA A 130 0.33 1.10 -0.37
C ALA A 130 -0.60 2.26 0.01
N ALA A 131 -1.45 2.74 -0.90
CA ALA A 131 -2.46 3.76 -0.62
C ALA A 131 -3.49 3.29 0.43
N THR A 132 -3.77 1.99 0.52
CA THR A 132 -4.62 1.44 1.59
C THR A 132 -3.89 1.24 2.92
N ALA A 133 -2.57 1.03 2.89
CA ALA A 133 -1.75 0.81 4.09
C ALA A 133 -1.23 2.12 4.72
N ALA A 134 -1.04 3.17 3.92
CA ALA A 134 -0.64 4.51 4.33
C ALA A 134 -1.64 5.53 3.75
N PRO A 135 -2.71 5.85 4.49
CA PRO A 135 -3.68 6.86 4.05
C PRO A 135 -2.95 8.19 3.81
N THR A 136 -3.21 8.81 2.65
CA THR A 136 -2.53 10.03 2.21
C THR A 136 -2.62 11.14 3.27
N ASP A 137 -3.76 11.25 3.96
CA ASP A 137 -3.99 12.19 5.07
C ASP A 137 -2.99 12.01 6.23
N GLN A 138 -2.58 10.77 6.55
CA GLN A 138 -1.62 10.50 7.62
C GLN A 138 -0.19 10.84 7.21
N VAL A 139 0.12 10.71 5.92
CA VAL A 139 1.42 11.10 5.35
C VAL A 139 1.53 12.62 5.27
N GLU A 140 0.47 13.31 4.82
CA GLU A 140 0.43 14.78 4.81
C GLU A 140 0.52 15.37 6.21
N LEU A 141 -0.18 14.79 7.21
CA LEU A 141 -0.08 15.22 8.60
C LEU A 141 1.34 15.06 9.15
N LEU A 142 1.99 13.91 8.88
CA LEU A 142 3.37 13.67 9.31
C LEU A 142 4.35 14.61 8.62
N MET A 143 4.16 14.89 7.32
CA MET A 143 4.99 15.82 6.57
C MET A 143 4.84 17.26 7.07
N ALA A 144 3.62 17.68 7.41
CA ALA A 144 3.37 18.97 8.05
C ALA A 144 4.03 19.05 9.43
N GLN A 145 3.90 18.01 10.26
CA GLN A 145 4.51 17.96 11.58
C GLN A 145 6.05 18.01 11.52
N VAL A 146 6.67 17.29 10.58
CA VAL A 146 8.12 17.32 10.39
C VAL A 146 8.58 18.65 9.78
N ALA A 147 7.79 19.25 8.89
CA ALA A 147 8.07 20.57 8.35
C ALA A 147 7.98 21.66 9.44
N ASP A 148 7.00 21.57 10.34
CA ASP A 148 6.87 22.46 11.49
C ASP A 148 8.01 22.26 12.49
N GLU A 149 8.39 21.01 12.79
CA GLU A 149 9.53 20.69 13.65
C GLU A 149 10.87 21.18 13.04
N ALA A 150 11.09 20.99 11.74
CA ALA A 150 12.26 21.50 11.04
C ALA A 150 12.26 23.04 10.93
N GLY A 151 11.09 23.66 10.72
CA GLY A 151 10.93 25.11 10.72
C GLY A 151 11.15 25.74 12.10
N LEU A 152 10.78 25.03 13.17
CA LEU A 152 11.05 25.40 14.55
C LEU A 152 12.51 25.15 14.95
N GLU A 153 13.18 24.11 14.46
CA GLU A 153 14.63 23.90 14.65
C GLU A 153 15.44 25.00 13.97
N VAL A 154 15.08 25.42 12.75
CA VAL A 154 15.74 26.55 12.07
C VAL A 154 15.53 27.87 12.83
N GLN A 155 14.33 28.10 13.41
CA GLN A 155 14.12 29.23 14.32
C GLN A 155 14.90 29.10 15.63
N HIS A 156 15.10 27.89 16.14
CA HIS A 156 15.86 27.65 17.37
C HIS A 156 17.37 27.83 17.17
N GLU A 157 17.92 27.42 16.02
CA GLU A 157 19.32 27.68 15.64
C GLU A 157 19.57 29.18 15.36
N LEU A 158 18.63 29.88 14.72
CA LEU A 158 18.68 31.34 14.53
C LEU A 158 18.44 32.12 15.83
N GLY A 159 17.65 31.57 16.77
CA GLY A 159 17.39 32.17 18.08
C GLY A 159 18.54 32.01 19.08
N GLN A 160 19.38 30.98 18.93
CA GLN A 160 20.59 30.80 19.75
C GLN A 160 21.79 31.64 19.28
N THR A 161 21.78 32.14 18.04
CA THR A 161 22.87 32.98 17.50
C THR A 161 22.70 34.49 17.78
N GLU A 162 21.55 34.91 18.32
CA GLU A 162 21.20 36.34 18.52
C GLU A 162 21.02 36.74 20.01
N MET A 163 21.84 36.21 20.93
CA MET A 163 22.03 36.80 22.26
C MET A 163 23.41 37.44 22.40
N ASN A 164 23.78 38.36 21.50
CA ASN A 164 24.66 39.46 21.88
C ASN A 164 24.61 40.61 20.85
N LYS A 165 24.11 41.76 21.33
CA LYS A 165 24.12 43.12 20.75
C LYS A 165 23.03 43.49 19.74
N VAL A 166 22.07 44.27 20.24
CA VAL A 166 21.24 45.23 19.48
C VAL A 166 22.16 46.36 18.97
N PRO A 167 21.98 46.87 17.72
CA PRO A 167 21.06 47.99 17.50
C PRO A 167 20.15 47.85 16.26
N GLU A 168 18.85 48.09 16.48
CA GLU A 168 17.81 48.65 15.60
C GLU A 168 18.10 48.68 14.08
N LEU A 169 17.41 47.81 13.31
CA LEU A 169 17.11 48.02 11.89
C LEU A 169 15.77 47.37 11.49
N SER A 170 14.89 48.22 10.95
CA SER A 170 13.74 48.03 10.05
C SER A 170 13.14 46.63 9.81
N GLN A 171 11.83 46.54 10.04
CA GLN A 171 10.94 45.44 9.62
C GLN A 171 11.15 45.06 8.14
N PRO A 172 11.24 43.76 7.78
CA PRO A 172 10.98 43.32 6.41
C PRO A 172 9.47 43.24 6.22
N GLN A 173 8.94 44.12 5.36
CA GLN A 173 7.59 44.02 4.84
C GLN A 173 7.43 42.68 4.09
N VAL A 174 6.43 41.90 4.49
CA VAL A 174 5.98 40.75 3.71
C VAL A 174 5.47 41.30 2.37
N ASN A 175 6.09 40.87 1.27
CA ASN A 175 5.77 41.38 -0.05
C ASN A 175 4.48 40.70 -0.55
N GLU A 176 3.32 41.22 -0.13
CA GLU A 176 1.95 40.76 -0.49
C GLU A 176 1.76 40.58 -2.01
N GLN A 177 2.56 41.28 -2.82
CA GLN A 177 2.54 41.18 -4.28
C GLN A 177 2.94 39.78 -4.81
N GLN A 178 3.76 39.02 -4.09
CA GLN A 178 4.17 37.68 -4.52
C GLN A 178 3.10 36.63 -4.25
N GLU A 179 2.34 36.75 -3.14
CA GLU A 179 1.22 35.85 -2.85
C GLU A 179 0.06 36.05 -3.84
N ASP A 180 -0.26 37.30 -4.19
CA ASP A 180 -1.33 37.60 -5.15
C ASP A 180 -1.01 37.10 -6.57
N ALA A 181 0.26 37.19 -6.99
CA ALA A 181 0.71 36.69 -8.29
C ALA A 181 0.63 35.15 -8.39
N LEU A 182 0.95 34.44 -7.30
CA LEU A 182 0.85 32.99 -7.23
C LEU A 182 -0.62 32.53 -7.19
N ALA A 183 -1.47 33.23 -6.42
CA ALA A 183 -2.90 32.97 -6.35
C ALA A 183 -3.61 33.19 -7.71
N ALA A 184 -3.19 34.22 -8.46
CA ALA A 184 -3.68 34.48 -9.81
C ALA A 184 -3.28 33.37 -10.80
N ARG A 185 -2.04 32.87 -10.75
CA ARG A 185 -1.59 31.72 -11.55
C ARG A 185 -2.37 30.45 -11.25
N LEU A 186 -2.61 30.15 -9.97
CA LEU A 186 -3.38 28.98 -9.55
C LEU A 186 -4.85 29.05 -10.01
N ARG A 187 -5.43 30.25 -10.05
CA ARG A 187 -6.79 30.47 -10.58
C ARG A 187 -6.85 30.31 -12.10
N ALA A 188 -5.82 30.75 -12.82
CA ALA A 188 -5.73 30.61 -14.27
C ALA A 188 -5.56 29.16 -14.75
N LEU A 189 -4.96 28.28 -13.93
CA LEU A 189 -4.88 26.85 -14.20
C LEU A 189 -6.14 26.05 -13.83
N ARG A 190 -7.17 26.69 -13.25
CA ARG A 190 -8.39 26.05 -12.73
C ARG A 190 -9.68 26.26 -13.57
N PRO A 191 -9.61 26.42 -14.90
CA PRO A 191 -10.74 25.96 -15.72
C PRO A 191 -10.29 25.30 -17.03
N ALA A 192 -10.18 23.96 -17.03
CA ALA A 192 -10.26 23.13 -18.24
C ALA A 192 -10.57 21.66 -17.93
N THR A 193 -11.51 21.36 -17.04
CA THR A 193 -12.12 20.00 -16.94
C THR A 193 -13.57 20.07 -16.46
N THR A 194 -14.43 20.80 -17.18
CA THR A 194 -15.87 20.53 -17.17
C THR A 194 -16.44 20.92 -18.52
N SER A 195 -16.38 19.99 -19.48
CA SER A 195 -17.49 19.63 -20.36
C SER A 195 -17.15 18.35 -21.13
#